data_AF-A0A257SSN6-F1
#
_entry.id   AF-A0A257SSN6-F1
#
_cell.length_a   1.000
_cell.length_b   1.000
_cell.length_c   1.000
_cell.angle_alpha   90.00
_cell.angle_beta   90.00
_cell.angle_gamma   90.00
#
_symmetry.space_group_name_H-M   'P 1'
#
loop_
_entity.id
_entity.type
_entity.pdbx_description
1 polymer ?
#
loop_
_entity_poly.entity_id
_entity_poly.type
_entity_poly.pdbx_seq_one_letter_code
_entity_poly.pdbx_strand_id
1 'polypeptide(L)'
;MNDYLKLLAQRSRTDAPEMSSEVTEALAQLDQELATLTAQLEVEHYGPAVGLDGASEAYRLVVRCHEWQPNRPTWSLKVCDATPNCQWRATWTVQGVGRRRRARILQALPAFLSDYVQVLAAANKTERPAAQRIQEMARILSAPAAPVGHQDR
;
A
#
# COMPACT_ATOMS: atom_id res chain seq x y z
N MET A 1 8.23 10.35 13.47
CA MET A 1 8.36 8.95 12.95
C MET A 1 7.12 8.47 12.19
N ASN A 2 5.92 9.01 12.41
CA ASN A 2 4.72 8.72 11.59
C ASN A 2 4.45 9.81 10.53
N ASP A 3 5.41 10.69 10.27
CA ASP A 3 5.18 11.93 9.51
C ASP A 3 4.96 11.64 8.02
N TYR A 4 5.66 10.64 7.48
CA TYR A 4 5.41 10.15 6.12
C TYR A 4 4.00 9.53 6.01
N LEU A 5 3.54 8.76 7.01
CA LEU A 5 2.19 8.18 7.00
C LEU A 5 1.10 9.25 7.05
N LYS A 6 1.29 10.31 7.83
CA LYS A 6 0.37 11.46 7.87
C LYS A 6 0.31 12.17 6.53
N LEU A 7 1.46 12.38 5.87
CA LEU A 7 1.52 12.95 4.53
C LEU A 7 0.74 12.07 3.53
N LEU A 8 0.98 10.76 3.52
CA LEU A 8 0.26 9.83 2.65
C LEU A 8 -1.25 9.82 2.96
N ALA A 9 -1.63 9.83 4.23
CA ALA A 9 -3.02 9.88 4.66
C ALA A 9 -3.74 11.14 4.14
N GLN A 10 -3.11 12.31 4.27
CA GLN A 10 -3.65 13.58 3.77
C GLN A 10 -3.82 13.54 2.25
N ARG A 11 -2.80 13.08 1.52
CA ARG A 11 -2.80 13.10 0.07
C ARG A 11 -3.69 12.02 -0.55
N SER A 12 -3.87 10.87 0.10
CA SER A 12 -4.73 9.78 -0.39
C SER A 12 -6.21 10.16 -0.56
N ARG A 13 -6.64 11.26 0.07
CA ARG A 13 -8.05 11.73 0.05
C ARG A 13 -8.33 12.77 -1.01
N THR A 14 -7.28 13.24 -1.70
CA THR A 14 -7.45 14.18 -2.81
C THR A 14 -7.83 13.37 -4.06
N ASP A 15 -8.80 13.85 -4.85
CA ASP A 15 -9.24 13.18 -6.08
C ASP A 15 -8.14 13.08 -7.13
N ALA A 16 -7.24 14.06 -7.15
CA ALA A 16 -6.07 14.11 -8.00
C ALA A 16 -4.83 14.49 -7.18
N PRO A 17 -4.23 13.53 -6.43
CA PRO A 17 -3.11 13.85 -5.58
C PRO A 17 -1.89 14.24 -6.41
N GLU A 18 -1.28 15.36 -6.07
CA GLU A 18 -0.02 15.77 -6.66
C GLU A 18 1.11 14.83 -6.21
N MET A 19 1.83 14.27 -7.17
CA MET A 19 2.99 13.41 -6.93
C MET A 19 4.26 14.25 -6.84
N SER A 20 4.45 14.92 -5.70
CA SER A 20 5.70 15.64 -5.39
C SER A 20 6.84 14.66 -5.04
N SER A 21 8.05 15.20 -4.87
CA SER A 21 9.21 14.48 -4.32
C SER A 21 8.88 13.87 -2.96
N GLU A 22 8.30 14.65 -2.05
CA GLU A 22 8.02 14.24 -0.67
C GLU A 22 7.01 13.08 -0.63
N VAL A 23 5.99 13.12 -1.50
CA VAL A 23 5.02 12.02 -1.61
C VAL A 23 5.67 10.76 -2.17
N THR A 24 6.56 10.92 -3.14
CA THR A 24 7.29 9.79 -3.75
C THR A 24 8.24 9.15 -2.73
N GLU A 25 8.96 9.95 -1.94
CA GLU A 25 9.82 9.48 -0.86
C GLU A 25 9.01 8.80 0.25
N ALA A 26 7.87 9.37 0.65
CA ALA A 26 6.98 8.77 1.63
C ALA A 26 6.44 7.41 1.17
N LEU A 27 6.12 7.27 -0.12
CA LEU A 27 5.72 5.98 -0.72
C LEU A 27 6.88 4.97 -0.73
N ALA A 28 8.10 5.41 -0.99
CA ALA A 28 9.27 4.54 -0.94
C ALA A 28 9.56 4.05 0.49
N GLN A 29 9.41 4.92 1.49
CA GLN A 29 9.50 4.54 2.90
C GLN A 29 8.43 3.52 3.27
N LEU A 30 7.18 3.72 2.81
CA LEU A 30 6.10 2.75 3.01
C LEU A 30 6.40 1.40 2.36
N ASP A 31 6.87 1.35 1.10
CA ASP A 31 7.21 0.11 0.40
C ASP A 31 8.30 -0.67 1.17
N GLN A 32 9.33 0.03 1.66
CA GLN A 32 10.42 -0.57 2.42
C GLN A 32 9.97 -1.09 3.80
N GLU A 33 9.14 -0.32 4.51
CA GLU A 33 8.60 -0.75 5.80
C GLU A 33 7.66 -1.94 5.63
N LEU A 34 6.76 -1.89 4.63
CA LEU A 34 5.87 -3.01 4.33
C LEU A 34 6.63 -4.27 3.94
N ALA A 35 7.70 -4.19 3.12
CA ALA A 35 8.50 -5.36 2.77
C ALA A 35 9.04 -6.07 4.03
N THR A 36 9.56 -5.31 5.00
CA THR A 36 10.06 -5.86 6.27
C THR A 36 8.94 -6.50 7.11
N LEU A 37 7.76 -5.87 7.17
CA LEU A 37 6.63 -6.37 7.94
C LEU A 37 6.01 -7.60 7.30
N THR A 38 5.83 -7.60 5.97
CA THR A 38 5.24 -8.73 5.24
C THR A 38 6.15 -9.95 5.25
N ALA A 39 7.48 -9.78 5.29
CA ALA A 39 8.42 -10.89 5.46
C ALA A 39 8.32 -11.58 6.82
N GLN A 40 7.91 -10.89 7.87
CA GLN A 40 7.69 -11.48 9.20
C GLN A 40 6.31 -12.15 9.32
N LEU A 41 5.36 -11.67 8.50
CA LEU A 41 3.98 -12.12 8.57
C LEU A 41 3.71 -13.27 7.62
N GLU A 42 4.22 -13.26 6.39
CA GLU A 42 4.01 -14.31 5.39
C GLU A 42 2.52 -14.66 5.24
N VAL A 43 1.71 -13.66 4.88
CA VAL A 43 0.28 -13.82 4.62
C VAL A 43 -0.04 -13.21 3.27
N GLU A 44 -0.62 -14.00 2.38
CA GLU A 44 -1.02 -13.50 1.07
C GLU A 44 -2.23 -12.57 1.17
N HIS A 45 -2.24 -11.52 0.37
CA HIS A 45 -3.37 -10.62 0.26
C HIS A 45 -3.47 -10.03 -1.15
N TYR A 46 -4.67 -10.11 -1.72
CA TYR A 46 -5.00 -9.64 -3.07
C TYR A 46 -5.92 -8.41 -2.97
N GLY A 47 -5.30 -7.25 -2.84
CA GLY A 47 -5.96 -5.98 -2.56
C GLY A 47 -6.54 -5.28 -3.79
N PRO A 48 -6.79 -3.96 -3.69
CA PRO A 48 -7.52 -3.19 -4.69
C PRO A 48 -6.86 -3.15 -6.07
N ALA A 49 -7.70 -2.93 -7.08
CA ALA A 49 -7.26 -2.70 -8.45
C ALA A 49 -6.66 -1.30 -8.64
N VAL A 50 -5.50 -1.25 -9.28
CA VAL A 50 -4.69 -0.05 -9.55
C VAL A 50 -4.32 0.07 -11.03
N GLY A 51 -5.07 -0.61 -11.90
CA GLY A 51 -5.04 -0.37 -13.32
C GLY A 51 -5.48 1.05 -13.67
N LEU A 52 -5.13 1.48 -14.88
CA LEU A 52 -5.49 2.80 -15.40
C LEU A 52 -6.36 2.64 -16.63
N ASP A 53 -7.22 3.63 -16.84
CA ASP A 53 -8.08 3.73 -18.02
C ASP A 53 -8.92 2.45 -18.23
N GLY A 54 -9.17 2.03 -19.47
CA GLY A 54 -9.99 0.84 -19.80
C GLY A 54 -9.43 -0.51 -19.31
N ALA A 55 -8.35 -0.52 -18.52
CA ALA A 55 -7.73 -1.71 -17.93
C ALA A 55 -7.66 -1.62 -16.40
N SER A 56 -8.70 -1.10 -15.74
CA SER A 56 -8.74 -0.89 -14.27
C SER A 56 -8.42 -2.17 -13.48
N GLU A 57 -8.94 -3.31 -13.92
CA GLU A 57 -8.80 -4.61 -13.25
C GLU A 57 -7.52 -5.38 -13.62
N ALA A 58 -6.76 -4.92 -14.62
CA ALA A 58 -5.58 -5.65 -15.09
C ALA A 58 -4.43 -5.70 -14.07
N TYR A 59 -4.42 -4.79 -13.10
CA TYR A 59 -3.35 -4.70 -12.10
C TYR A 59 -3.91 -4.50 -10.70
N ARG A 60 -3.37 -5.22 -9.71
CA ARG A 60 -3.78 -5.13 -8.30
C ARG A 60 -2.59 -4.97 -7.38
N LEU A 61 -2.84 -4.39 -6.20
CA LEU A 61 -1.90 -4.41 -5.08
C LEU A 61 -1.91 -5.79 -4.44
N VAL A 62 -0.77 -6.47 -4.40
CA VAL A 62 -0.68 -7.84 -3.88
C VAL A 62 0.49 -7.98 -2.92
N VAL A 63 0.22 -8.57 -1.76
CA VAL A 63 1.25 -9.09 -0.86
C VAL A 63 1.32 -10.58 -1.08
N ARG A 64 2.49 -11.06 -1.47
CA ARG A 64 2.82 -12.49 -1.53
C ARG A 64 4.33 -12.67 -1.59
N CYS A 65 4.76 -13.91 -1.62
CA CYS A 65 6.14 -14.24 -1.94
C CYS A 65 6.41 -13.97 -3.43
N HIS A 66 7.27 -13.00 -3.72
CA HIS A 66 7.63 -12.59 -5.08
C HIS A 66 9.08 -12.96 -5.37
N GLU A 67 9.32 -13.54 -6.54
CA GLU A 67 10.67 -13.72 -7.07
C GLU A 67 11.03 -12.51 -7.95
N TRP A 68 11.65 -11.50 -7.34
CA TRP A 68 12.11 -10.29 -8.06
C TRP A 68 13.58 -10.38 -8.45
N GLN A 69 14.38 -11.10 -7.66
CA GLN A 69 15.76 -11.45 -7.96
C GLN A 69 15.84 -12.97 -8.14
N PRO A 70 16.64 -13.48 -9.09
CA PRO A 70 16.77 -14.91 -9.31
C PRO A 70 17.13 -15.65 -8.01
N ASN A 71 16.35 -16.68 -7.67
CA ASN A 71 16.54 -17.52 -6.48
C ASN A 71 16.47 -16.79 -5.13
N ARG A 72 15.83 -15.61 -5.08
CA ARG A 72 15.62 -14.84 -3.84
C ARG A 72 14.15 -14.44 -3.70
N PRO A 73 13.28 -15.41 -3.41
CA PRO A 73 11.87 -15.13 -3.17
C PRO A 73 11.73 -14.29 -1.89
N THR A 74 10.97 -13.20 -1.97
CA THR A 74 10.77 -12.27 -0.85
C THR A 74 9.31 -11.86 -0.74
N TRP A 75 8.79 -11.89 0.49
CA TRP A 75 7.45 -11.39 0.80
C TRP A 75 7.44 -9.87 0.77
N SER A 76 6.65 -9.30 -0.13
CA SER A 76 6.54 -7.86 -0.28
C SER A 76 5.24 -7.47 -0.96
N LEU A 77 4.85 -6.20 -0.80
CA LEU A 77 3.80 -5.59 -1.61
C LEU A 77 4.35 -5.24 -3.00
N LYS A 78 3.62 -5.64 -4.04
CA LYS A 78 3.89 -5.25 -5.44
C LYS A 78 2.60 -4.94 -6.19
N VAL A 79 2.76 -4.31 -7.35
CA VAL A 79 1.70 -4.21 -8.36
C VAL A 79 1.82 -5.43 -9.25
N CYS A 80 0.83 -6.31 -9.19
CA CYS A 80 0.81 -7.58 -9.92
C CYS A 80 -0.20 -7.56 -11.05
N ASP A 81 0.14 -8.26 -12.13
CA ASP A 81 -0.74 -8.48 -13.28
C ASP A 81 -1.82 -9.50 -12.90
N ALA A 82 -3.06 -9.03 -12.88
CA ALA A 82 -4.25 -9.76 -12.49
C ALA A 82 -5.00 -10.34 -13.70
N THR A 83 -4.48 -10.14 -14.93
CA THR A 83 -5.11 -10.69 -16.13
C THR A 83 -5.04 -12.22 -16.14
N PRO A 84 -5.98 -12.91 -16.82
CA PRO A 84 -5.97 -14.36 -16.90
C PRO A 84 -4.61 -14.88 -17.38
N ASN A 85 -4.15 -16.00 -16.79
CA ASN A 85 -2.88 -16.66 -17.08
C ASN A 85 -1.60 -15.95 -16.60
N CYS A 86 -1.67 -14.74 -16.06
CA CYS A 86 -0.48 -14.04 -15.54
C CYS A 86 -0.08 -14.42 -14.12
N GLN A 87 -0.88 -15.24 -13.42
CA GLN A 87 -0.59 -15.81 -12.09
C GLN A 87 -0.09 -14.78 -11.05
N TRP A 88 -0.60 -13.55 -11.10
CA TRP A 88 -0.17 -12.45 -10.23
C TRP A 88 1.31 -12.14 -10.35
N ARG A 89 1.87 -12.19 -11.57
CA ARG A 89 3.26 -11.79 -11.84
C ARG A 89 3.47 -10.35 -11.38
N ALA A 90 4.43 -10.14 -10.47
CA ALA A 90 4.84 -8.81 -10.06
C ALA A 90 5.38 -8.05 -11.28
N THR A 91 4.80 -6.89 -11.54
CA THR A 91 5.18 -6.06 -12.70
C THR A 91 5.94 -4.81 -12.24
N TRP A 92 5.56 -4.23 -11.11
CA TRP A 92 6.22 -3.04 -10.56
C TRP A 92 6.28 -3.05 -9.04
N THR A 93 7.28 -2.36 -8.50
CA THR A 93 7.23 -1.86 -7.12
C THR A 93 6.28 -0.67 -7.02
N VAL A 94 5.76 -0.37 -5.83
CA VAL A 94 4.77 0.70 -5.62
C VAL A 94 5.32 2.08 -6.01
N GLN A 95 6.59 2.33 -5.72
CA GLN A 95 7.35 3.54 -6.09
C GLN A 95 7.79 3.55 -7.55
N GLY A 96 7.98 2.37 -8.17
CA GLY A 96 8.50 2.22 -9.53
C GLY A 96 7.46 2.42 -10.64
N VAL A 97 6.18 2.61 -10.31
CA VAL A 97 5.16 2.92 -11.32
C VAL A 97 5.20 4.38 -11.78
N GLY A 98 4.63 4.64 -12.96
CA GLY A 98 4.45 6.00 -13.48
C GLY A 98 3.48 6.86 -12.66
N ARG A 99 3.56 8.19 -12.83
CA ARG A 99 2.86 9.21 -12.01
C ARG A 99 1.36 8.94 -11.80
N ARG A 100 0.61 8.67 -12.87
CA ARG A 100 -0.85 8.43 -12.80
C ARG A 100 -1.19 7.21 -11.94
N ARG A 101 -0.44 6.12 -12.10
CA ARG A 101 -0.65 4.90 -11.31
C ARG A 101 -0.23 5.09 -9.87
N ARG A 102 0.84 5.85 -9.63
CA ARG A 102 1.28 6.20 -8.27
C ARG A 102 0.19 6.94 -7.49
N ALA A 103 -0.46 7.91 -8.12
CA ALA A 103 -1.62 8.60 -7.57
C ALA A 103 -2.78 7.62 -7.25
N ARG A 104 -3.08 6.70 -8.18
CA ARG A 104 -4.10 5.66 -7.97
C ARG A 104 -3.76 4.72 -6.81
N ILE A 105 -2.49 4.31 -6.69
CA ILE A 105 -2.02 3.49 -5.57
C ILE A 105 -2.19 4.24 -4.26
N LEU A 106 -1.76 5.51 -4.20
CA LEU A 106 -1.89 6.34 -3.00
C LEU A 106 -3.34 6.40 -2.51
N GLN A 107 -4.30 6.57 -3.42
CA GLN A 107 -5.73 6.54 -3.09
C GLN A 107 -6.24 5.16 -2.64
N ALA A 108 -5.62 4.08 -3.12
CA ALA A 108 -5.99 2.71 -2.76
C ALA A 108 -5.39 2.25 -1.41
N LEU A 109 -4.35 2.92 -0.90
CA LEU A 109 -3.64 2.51 0.32
C LEU A 109 -4.51 2.38 1.56
N PRO A 110 -5.44 3.31 1.88
CA PRO A 110 -6.29 3.16 3.07
C PRO A 110 -7.14 1.90 3.02
N ALA A 111 -7.79 1.62 1.88
CA ALA A 111 -8.60 0.42 1.69
C ALA A 111 -7.73 -0.85 1.75
N PHE A 112 -6.59 -0.85 1.04
CA PHE A 112 -5.64 -1.96 1.03
C PHE A 112 -5.18 -2.34 2.45
N LEU A 113 -4.76 -1.36 3.27
CA LEU A 113 -4.29 -1.66 4.63
C LEU A 113 -5.43 -2.12 5.54
N SER A 114 -6.63 -1.56 5.39
CA SER A 114 -7.81 -1.99 6.14
C SER A 114 -8.17 -3.45 5.84
N ASP A 115 -8.16 -3.83 4.56
CA ASP A 115 -8.43 -5.20 4.13
C ASP A 115 -7.32 -6.15 4.62
N TYR A 116 -6.05 -5.73 4.53
CA TYR A 116 -4.95 -6.58 4.95
C TYR A 116 -4.97 -6.87 6.46
N VAL A 117 -5.36 -5.89 7.29
CA VAL A 117 -5.57 -6.11 8.73
C VAL A 117 -6.61 -7.21 8.99
N GLN A 118 -7.70 -7.24 8.22
CA GLN A 118 -8.72 -8.29 8.35
C GLN A 118 -8.18 -9.66 7.94
N VAL A 119 -7.38 -9.71 6.88
CA VAL A 119 -6.70 -10.95 6.45
C VAL A 119 -5.70 -11.46 7.50
N LEU A 120 -4.97 -10.55 8.15
CA LEU A 120 -4.08 -10.92 9.26
C LEU A 120 -4.83 -11.46 10.48
N ALA A 121 -6.03 -10.92 10.75
CA ALA A 121 -6.91 -11.44 11.78
C ALA A 121 -7.42 -12.84 11.44
N ALA A 122 -7.89 -13.06 10.22
CA ALA A 122 -8.30 -14.39 9.75
C ALA A 122 -7.15 -15.42 9.79
N ALA A 123 -5.91 -14.97 9.62
CA ALA A 123 -4.71 -15.80 9.74
C ALA A 123 -4.20 -15.99 11.18
N ASN A 124 -4.90 -15.45 12.19
CA ASN A 124 -4.49 -15.45 13.61
C ASN A 124 -3.09 -14.87 13.87
N LYS A 125 -2.70 -13.80 13.15
CA LYS A 125 -1.38 -13.15 13.27
C LYS A 125 -1.42 -11.75 13.90
N THR A 126 -2.58 -11.30 14.39
CA THR A 126 -2.80 -9.93 14.91
C THR A 126 -1.95 -9.59 16.13
N GLU A 127 -1.57 -10.57 16.95
CA GLU A 127 -0.75 -10.34 18.15
C GLU A 127 0.74 -10.12 17.83
N ARG A 128 1.18 -10.38 16.59
CA ARG A 128 2.58 -10.18 16.19
C ARG A 128 2.90 -8.69 16.13
N PRO A 129 4.09 -8.24 16.59
CA PRO A 129 4.49 -6.83 16.49
C PRO A 129 4.38 -6.26 15.07
N ALA A 130 4.70 -7.06 14.05
CA ALA A 130 4.56 -6.66 12.66
C ALA A 130 3.10 -6.39 12.26
N ALA A 131 2.15 -7.21 12.73
CA ALA A 131 0.73 -7.01 12.44
C ALA A 131 0.18 -5.78 13.18
N GLN A 132 0.59 -5.58 14.44
CA GLN A 132 0.24 -4.38 15.21
C GLN A 132 0.73 -3.11 14.52
N ARG A 133 1.93 -3.15 13.92
CA ARG A 133 2.45 -2.02 13.13
C ARG A 133 1.61 -1.75 11.88
N ILE A 134 1.14 -2.78 11.18
CA ILE A 134 0.23 -2.62 10.03
C ILE A 134 -1.13 -2.07 10.47
N GLN A 135 -1.66 -2.53 11.61
CA GLN A 135 -2.89 -1.97 12.21
C GLN A 135 -2.74 -0.47 12.51
N GLU A 136 -1.59 -0.08 13.05
CA GLU A 136 -1.27 1.33 13.31
C GLU A 136 -1.21 2.16 12.02
N MET A 137 -0.57 1.63 10.97
CA MET A 137 -0.56 2.28 9.65
C MET A 137 -1.99 2.45 9.10
N ALA A 138 -2.80 1.39 9.13
CA ALA A 138 -4.18 1.41 8.66
C ALA A 138 -5.00 2.47 9.40
N ARG A 139 -4.83 2.56 10.72
CA ARG A 139 -5.48 3.56 11.58
C ARG A 139 -5.08 4.98 11.20
N ILE A 140 -3.78 5.25 11.00
CA ILE A 140 -3.29 6.58 10.61
C ILE A 140 -3.84 6.98 9.23
N LEU A 141 -3.80 6.07 8.25
CA LEU A 141 -4.30 6.35 6.90
C LEU A 141 -5.81 6.56 6.83
N SER A 142 -6.56 5.93 7.74
CA SER A 142 -8.03 6.01 7.81
C SER A 142 -8.54 7.14 8.72
N ALA A 143 -7.72 7.69 9.61
CA ALA A 143 -8.13 8.70 10.60
C ALA A 143 -8.73 9.95 9.91
N PRO A 144 -9.91 10.47 10.30
CA PRO A 144 -10.47 11.68 9.69
C PRO A 144 -9.47 12.83 9.75
N ALA A 145 -9.47 13.70 8.72
CA ALA A 145 -8.64 14.89 8.75
C ALA A 145 -8.99 15.68 10.01
N ALA A 146 -8.00 16.02 10.82
CA ALA A 146 -8.25 16.91 11.96
C ALA A 146 -8.91 18.17 11.40
N PRO A 147 -10.02 18.66 12.01
CA PRO A 147 -10.62 19.90 11.58
C PRO A 147 -9.53 20.97 11.60
N VAL A 148 -9.32 21.63 10.47
CA VAL A 148 -8.46 22.81 10.41
C VAL A 148 -9.13 23.83 11.31
N GLY A 149 -8.60 24.01 12.51
CA GLY A 149 -9.08 25.04 13.41
C GLY A 149 -9.01 26.37 12.68
N HIS A 150 -10.17 26.97 12.41
CA HIS A 150 -10.27 28.40 12.11
C HIS A 150 -9.61 29.10 13.29
N GLN A 151 -8.37 29.56 13.10
CA GLN A 151 -7.82 30.60 13.96
C GLN A 151 -8.44 31.91 13.47
N ASP A 152 -9.66 32.18 13.94
CA ASP A 152 -10.13 33.55 14.04
C ASP A 152 -9.29 34.23 15.12
N ARG A 153 -8.40 35.12 14.69
CA ARG A 153 -7.99 36.32 15.43
C ARG A 153 -7.22 37.27 14.53
#